data_AF-A0A5N9C5G2-F1
#
_entry.id   AF-A0A5N9C5G2-F1
#
_cell.length_a   1.000
_cell.length_b   1.000
_cell.length_c   1.000
_cell.angle_alpha   90.00
_cell.angle_beta   90.00
_cell.angle_gamma   90.00
#
_symmetry.space_group_name_H-M   'P 1'
#
loop_
_entity.id
_entity.type
_entity.pdbx_description
1 polymer ?
#
loop_
_entity_poly.entity_id
_entity_poly.type
_entity_poly.pdbx_seq_one_letter_code
_entity_poly.pdbx_strand_id
1 'polypeptide(L)' 'MGIRNPSFKLPALDNEIVDLEDYFGKKIILFMWASW' A
#
# COMPACT_ATOMS: atom_id res chain seq x y z
N MET A 1 -16.37 12.65 -1.34
CA MET A 1 -15.25 12.74 -0.37
C MET A 1 -14.73 11.34 -0.13
N GLY A 2 -13.46 11.07 -0.42
CA GLY A 2 -12.86 9.77 -0.11
C GLY A 2 -12.62 9.65 1.40
N ILE A 3 -12.94 8.50 1.98
CA ILE A 3 -12.62 8.20 3.38
C ILE A 3 -11.09 8.07 3.47
N ARG A 4 -10.46 8.80 4.40
CA ARG A 4 -9.02 8.67 4.64
C ARG A 4 -8.79 7.26 5.20
N ASN A 5 -8.21 6.39 4.39
CA ASN A 5 -7.84 5.05 4.80
C ASN A 5 -6.84 5.15 5.96
N PRO A 6 -6.87 4.26 6.97
CA PRO A 6 -5.80 4.24 7.97
C PRO A 6 -4.43 4.13 7.29
N SER A 7 -3.43 4.86 7.82
CA SER A 7 -2.04 4.73 7.38
C SER A 7 -1.66 3.25 7.48
N PHE A 8 -1.27 2.70 6.34
CA PHE A 8 -0.99 1.27 6.20
C PHE A 8 0.38 1.16 5.58
N LYS A 9 1.32 0.65 6.37
CA LYS A 9 2.73 0.52 6.01
C LYS A 9 3.02 -0.93 5.70
N LEU A 10 3.60 -1.19 4.52
CA LEU A 10 3.93 -2.52 4.03
C LEU A 10 5.40 -2.59 3.64
N PRO A 11 6.10 -3.71 3.89
CA PRO A 11 7.37 -3.97 3.24
C PRO A 11 7.15 -4.21 1.75
N ALA A 12 7.92 -3.54 0.91
CA ALA A 12 8.05 -3.84 -0.50
C ALA A 12 9.01 -5.04 -0.73
N LEU A 13 9.11 -5.49 -1.98
CA LEU A 13 9.96 -6.63 -2.37
C LEU A 13 11.46 -6.36 -2.16
N ASP A 14 11.86 -5.10 -2.09
CA ASP A 14 13.21 -4.63 -1.78
C ASP A 14 13.44 -4.35 -0.28
N ASN A 15 12.47 -4.72 0.57
CA ASN A 15 12.41 -4.45 2.01
C ASN A 15 12.25 -2.96 2.38
N GLU A 16 12.03 -2.06 1.43
CA GLU A 16 11.66 -0.68 1.75
C GLU A 16 10.25 -0.61 2.33
N ILE A 17 10.01 0.37 3.21
CA ILE A 17 8.68 0.59 3.78
C ILE A 17 7.89 1.52 2.86
N VAL A 18 6.77 1.02 2.35
CA VAL A 18 5.80 1.79 1.56
C VAL A 18 4.63 2.19 2.45
N ASP A 19 4.34 3.49 2.52
CA ASP A 19 3.09 4.00 3.11
C ASP A 19 2.05 4.21 2.01
N LEU A 20 0.87 3.60 2.15
CA LEU A 20 -0.21 3.79 1.18
C LEU A 20 -0.78 5.23 1.18
N GLU A 21 -0.52 6.04 2.22
CA GLU A 21 -0.89 7.47 2.20
C GLU A 21 -0.17 8.25 1.08
N ASP A 22 1.04 7.84 0.67
CA ASP A 22 1.79 8.47 -0.43
C ASP A 22 1.07 8.37 -1.79
N TYR A 23 0.06 7.51 -1.87
CA TYR A 23 -0.75 7.26 -3.06
C TYR A 23 -2.18 7.80 -2.92
N PHE A 24 -2.47 8.63 -1.92
CA PHE A 24 -3.81 9.20 -1.73
C PHE A 24 -4.30 9.93 -2.99
N GLY A 25 -5.53 9.64 -3.41
CA GLY A 25 -6.13 10.19 -4.63
C GLY A 25 -5.70 9.50 -5.94
N LYS A 26 -4.78 8.53 -5.88
CA LYS A 26 -4.40 7.69 -7.02
C LYS A 26 -5.14 6.35 -6.96
N LYS A 27 -5.42 5.77 -8.13
CA LYS A 27 -5.87 4.37 -8.24
C LYS A 27 -4.62 3.49 -8.22
N ILE A 28 -4.58 2.52 -7.31
CA ILE A 28 -3.47 1.57 -7.16
C ILE A 28 -3.98 0.13 -7.25
N ILE A 29 -3.11 -0.79 -7.65
CA ILE A 29 -3.35 -2.23 -7.58
C ILE A 29 -2.38 -2.78 -6.55
N LEU A 30 -2.91 -3.43 -5.50
CA LEU A 30 -2.11 -4.11 -4.50
C LEU A 30 -2.07 -5.60 -4.84
N PHE A 31 -0.88 -6.11 -5.19
CA PHE A 31 -0.65 -7.53 -5.42
C PHE A 31 -0.22 -8.20 -4.11
N MET A 32 -1.09 -9.05 -3.54
CA MET A 32 -0.76 -9.89 -2.39
C MET A 32 -0.58 -11.32 -2.87
N TRP A 33 0.61 -11.88 -2.63
CA TRP A 33 0.99 -13.22 -3.06
C TRP A 33 1.56 -14.02 -1.89
N ALA A 34 1.29 -15.33 -1.86
CA ALA A 34 1.91 -16.29 -0.96
C ALA A 34 2.22 -17.57 -1.76
N SER A 35 3.47 -18.02 -1.71
CA SER A 35 3.87 -19.35 -2.18
C SER A 35 4.11 -20.22 -0.95
N TRP A 36 3.20 -21.16 -0.73
CA TRP A 36 3.38 -22.24 0.24
C TRP A 36 4.30 -23.32 -0.32
#